data_AF-A0A2S8P1R1-F1
#
_entry.id   AF-A0A2S8P1R1-F1
#
_cell.length_a   1.000
_cell.length_b   1.000
_cell.length_c   1.000
_cell.angle_alpha   90.00
_cell.angle_beta   90.00
_cell.angle_gamma   90.00
#
_symmetry.space_group_name_H-M   'P 1'
#
loop_
_entity.id
_entity.type
_entity.pdbx_description
1 polymer ?
#
loop_
_entity_poly.entity_id
_entity_poly.type
_entity_poly.pdbx_seq_one_letter_code
_entity_poly.pdbx_strand_id
1 'polypeptide(L)'
;MTIQKRVEQLHQLIDQDWSKFDQPELKTTRETVDSLSYQLISEIDHTNDSDHLLEAINYEITHFFLPIPCVMKMYQRLILLNPTNPSYYEWFTDYLLQFGPDWQEEANTLTELYTKEDFQHACDFAQKIEHVKDFGNIG
;
A
#
# COMPACT_ATOMS: atom_id res chain seq x y z
N MET A 1 -5.74 1.80 -17.76
CA MET A 1 -6.35 0.61 -17.12
C MET A 1 -6.96 1.10 -15.80
N THR A 2 -8.00 0.47 -15.25
CA THR A 2 -8.47 0.86 -13.90
C THR A 2 -7.55 0.21 -12.86
N ILE A 3 -7.37 0.85 -11.72
CA ILE A 3 -6.58 0.32 -10.58
C ILE A 3 -7.04 -1.11 -10.25
N GLN A 4 -8.35 -1.33 -10.17
CA GLN A 4 -8.94 -2.64 -9.88
C GLN A 4 -8.49 -3.73 -10.86
N LYS A 5 -8.52 -3.46 -12.17
CA LYS A 5 -8.07 -4.44 -13.17
C LYS A 5 -6.61 -4.82 -13.01
N ARG A 6 -5.77 -3.87 -12.57
CA ARG A 6 -4.35 -4.11 -12.34
C ARG A 6 -4.11 -4.93 -11.08
N VAL A 7 -4.85 -4.64 -10.01
CA VAL A 7 -4.86 -5.41 -8.77
C VAL A 7 -5.28 -6.86 -9.05
N GLU A 8 -6.33 -7.09 -9.84
CA GLU A 8 -6.76 -8.43 -10.26
C GLU A 8 -5.70 -9.16 -11.10
N GLN A 9 -5.04 -8.47 -12.03
CA GLN A 9 -3.95 -9.05 -12.83
C GLN A 9 -2.75 -9.46 -11.96
N LEU A 10 -2.38 -8.62 -10.99
CA LEU A 10 -1.33 -8.95 -10.03
C LEU A 10 -1.72 -10.17 -9.20
N HIS A 11 -2.96 -10.24 -8.72
CA HIS A 11 -3.44 -11.38 -7.95
C HIS A 11 -3.35 -12.68 -8.76
N GLN A 12 -3.82 -12.67 -10.01
CA GLN A 12 -3.77 -13.84 -10.90
C GLN A 12 -2.34 -14.34 -11.17
N LEU A 13 -1.34 -13.46 -11.14
CA LEU A 13 0.07 -13.85 -11.31
C LEU A 13 0.70 -14.33 -10.01
N ILE A 14 0.39 -13.67 -8.88
CA ILE A 14 0.97 -13.97 -7.57
C ILE A 14 0.38 -15.26 -6.97
N ASP A 15 -0.90 -15.54 -7.23
CA ASP A 15 -1.59 -16.76 -6.76
C ASP A 15 -1.16 -18.04 -7.51
N GLN A 16 -0.32 -17.92 -8.54
CA GLN A 16 0.21 -19.07 -9.26
C GLN A 16 1.19 -19.86 -8.38
N ASP A 17 1.24 -21.17 -8.59
CA ASP A 17 2.24 -22.03 -7.95
C ASP A 17 3.59 -21.91 -8.66
N TRP A 18 4.39 -20.92 -8.25
CA TRP A 18 5.69 -20.61 -8.85
C TRP A 18 6.72 -21.74 -8.67
N SER A 19 6.47 -22.71 -7.79
CA SER A 19 7.35 -23.87 -7.64
C SER A 19 7.39 -24.76 -8.89
N LYS A 20 6.41 -24.60 -9.79
CA LYS A 20 6.30 -25.32 -11.06
C LYS A 20 7.08 -24.68 -12.21
N PHE A 21 7.58 -23.46 -12.02
CA PHE A 21 8.25 -22.71 -13.08
C PHE A 21 9.73 -23.06 -13.17
N ASP A 22 10.27 -23.05 -14.38
CA ASP A 22 11.71 -23.10 -14.59
C ASP A 22 12.38 -21.72 -14.30
N GLN A 23 13.72 -21.66 -14.35
CA GLN A 23 14.45 -20.43 -14.01
C GLN A 23 14.13 -19.25 -14.94
N PRO A 24 14.09 -19.43 -16.28
CA PRO A 24 13.59 -18.40 -17.19
C PRO A 24 12.18 -17.91 -16.85
N GLU A 25 11.22 -18.82 -16.64
CA GLU A 25 9.83 -18.49 -16.31
C GLU A 25 9.75 -17.71 -14.99
N LEU A 26 10.45 -18.17 -13.94
CA LEU A 26 10.53 -17.47 -12.67
C LEU A 26 11.06 -16.04 -12.83
N LYS A 27 12.11 -15.86 -13.65
CA LYS A 27 12.68 -14.54 -13.91
C LYS A 27 11.66 -13.64 -14.62
N THR A 28 11.04 -14.13 -15.69
CA THR A 28 10.04 -13.35 -16.46
C THR A 28 8.82 -13.01 -15.62
N THR A 29 8.32 -13.95 -14.81
CA THR A 29 7.16 -13.70 -13.93
C THR A 29 7.50 -12.64 -12.88
N ARG A 30 8.68 -12.70 -12.24
CA ARG A 30 9.16 -11.66 -11.31
C ARG A 30 9.22 -10.29 -11.96
N GLU A 31 9.89 -10.18 -13.11
CA GLU A 31 10.02 -8.92 -13.85
C GLU A 31 8.64 -8.36 -14.24
N THR A 32 7.68 -9.24 -14.55
CA THR A 32 6.30 -8.85 -14.87
C THR A 32 5.56 -8.34 -13.63
N VAL A 33 5.65 -9.03 -12.50
CA VAL A 33 5.06 -8.59 -11.23
C VAL A 33 5.64 -7.26 -10.78
N ASP A 34 6.96 -7.09 -10.87
CA ASP A 34 7.63 -5.83 -10.54
C ASP A 34 7.15 -4.69 -11.43
N SER A 35 7.11 -4.91 -12.75
CA SER A 35 6.63 -3.92 -13.71
C SER A 35 5.17 -3.52 -13.46
N LEU A 36 4.29 -4.49 -13.20
CA LEU A 36 2.89 -4.24 -12.89
C LEU A 36 2.72 -3.50 -11.56
N SER A 37 3.55 -3.81 -10.56
CA SER A 37 3.55 -3.12 -9.26
C SER A 37 3.97 -1.65 -9.40
N TYR A 38 5.03 -1.37 -10.17
CA TYR A 38 5.43 0.01 -10.45
C TYR A 38 4.34 0.79 -11.21
N GLN A 39 3.70 0.15 -12.18
CA GLN A 39 2.58 0.75 -12.89
C GLN A 39 1.37 0.98 -11.98
N LEU A 40 1.11 0.08 -11.02
CA LEU A 40 0.04 0.23 -10.03
C LEU A 40 0.29 1.44 -9.13
N ILE A 41 1.49 1.58 -8.60
CA ILE A 41 1.90 2.75 -7.80
C ILE A 41 1.68 4.03 -8.61
N SER A 42 2.12 4.05 -9.88
CA SER A 42 1.91 5.20 -10.75
C SER A 42 0.43 5.50 -10.97
N GLU A 43 -0.42 4.50 -11.20
CA GLU A 43 -1.87 4.70 -11.36
C GLU A 43 -2.54 5.21 -10.07
N ILE A 44 -2.11 4.71 -8.90
CA ILE A 44 -2.56 5.20 -7.60
C ILE A 44 -2.18 6.68 -7.42
N ASP A 45 -0.95 7.08 -7.74
CA ASP A 45 -0.51 8.47 -7.56
C ASP A 45 -1.33 9.47 -8.39
N HIS A 46 -1.86 9.04 -9.54
CA HIS A 46 -2.60 9.90 -10.46
C HIS A 46 -4.13 9.79 -10.37
N THR A 47 -4.68 8.87 -9.57
CA THR A 47 -6.14 8.72 -9.45
C THR A 47 -6.75 9.79 -8.56
N ASN A 48 -7.90 10.33 -8.94
CA ASN A 48 -8.74 11.15 -8.06
C ASN A 48 -10.02 10.42 -7.61
N ASP A 49 -10.08 9.13 -7.90
CA ASP A 49 -11.24 8.29 -7.68
C ASP A 49 -11.03 7.42 -6.43
N SER A 50 -11.64 7.87 -5.33
CA SER A 50 -11.59 7.16 -4.05
C SER A 50 -12.32 5.82 -4.10
N ASP A 51 -13.36 5.67 -4.93
CA ASP A 51 -14.17 4.44 -4.98
C ASP A 51 -13.34 3.27 -5.53
N HIS A 52 -12.57 3.52 -6.60
CA HIS A 52 -11.64 2.52 -7.13
C HIS A 52 -10.51 2.17 -6.16
N LEU A 53 -10.03 3.12 -5.33
CA LEU A 53 -9.05 2.83 -4.30
C LEU A 53 -9.63 1.97 -3.19
N LEU A 54 -10.85 2.27 -2.75
CA LEU A 54 -11.56 1.49 -1.73
C LEU A 54 -11.83 0.07 -2.21
N GLU A 55 -12.24 -0.11 -3.46
CA GLU A 55 -12.43 -1.44 -4.06
C GLU A 55 -11.13 -2.26 -4.03
N ALA A 56 -10.02 -1.64 -4.45
CA ALA A 56 -8.70 -2.27 -4.44
C ALA A 56 -8.20 -2.63 -3.03
N ILE A 57 -8.38 -1.73 -2.05
CA ILE A 57 -8.01 -1.98 -0.64
C ILE A 57 -8.85 -3.13 -0.08
N ASN A 58 -10.16 -3.16 -0.33
CA ASN A 58 -11.02 -4.26 0.12
C ASN A 58 -10.59 -5.58 -0.51
N TYR A 59 -10.24 -5.58 -1.80
CA TYR A 59 -9.74 -6.77 -2.49
C TYR A 59 -8.43 -7.27 -1.87
N GLU A 60 -7.49 -6.38 -1.58
CA GLU A 60 -6.23 -6.72 -0.91
C GLU A 60 -6.44 -7.28 0.50
N ILE A 61 -7.26 -6.64 1.35
CA ILE A 61 -7.51 -7.11 2.73
C ILE A 61 -8.12 -8.53 2.75
N THR A 62 -8.81 -8.93 1.68
CA THR A 62 -9.38 -10.29 1.57
C THR A 62 -8.38 -11.35 1.10
N HIS A 63 -7.31 -10.97 0.40
CA HIS A 63 -6.40 -11.92 -0.27
C HIS A 63 -4.93 -11.84 0.19
N PHE A 64 -4.49 -10.71 0.76
CA PHE A 64 -3.14 -10.46 1.28
C PHE A 64 -2.02 -10.82 0.28
N PHE A 65 -2.01 -10.21 -0.90
CA PHE A 65 -1.10 -10.60 -1.98
C PHE A 65 -0.24 -9.45 -2.52
N LEU A 66 -0.66 -8.19 -2.35
CA LEU A 66 0.06 -7.07 -2.93
C LEU A 66 1.37 -6.78 -2.18
N PRO A 67 2.41 -6.31 -2.89
CA PRO A 67 3.59 -5.77 -2.24
C PRO A 67 3.24 -4.60 -1.32
N ILE A 68 3.86 -4.55 -0.13
CA ILE A 68 3.69 -3.48 0.88
C ILE A 68 3.70 -2.06 0.28
N PRO A 69 4.62 -1.69 -0.64
CA PRO A 69 4.65 -0.35 -1.20
C PRO A 69 3.37 0.03 -1.94
N CYS A 70 2.71 -0.93 -2.61
CA CYS A 70 1.45 -0.69 -3.31
C CYS A 70 0.33 -0.39 -2.31
N VAL A 71 0.24 -1.18 -1.24
CA VAL A 71 -0.83 -1.02 -0.23
C VAL A 71 -0.67 0.28 0.56
N MET A 72 0.55 0.60 1.00
CA MET A 72 0.84 1.89 1.63
C MET A 72 0.45 3.06 0.73
N LYS A 73 0.77 2.98 -0.58
CA LYS A 73 0.41 4.04 -1.53
C LYS A 73 -1.11 4.19 -1.69
N MET A 74 -1.88 3.11 -1.66
CA MET A 74 -3.34 3.19 -1.71
C MET A 74 -3.91 3.97 -0.52
N TYR A 75 -3.46 3.66 0.71
CA TYR A 75 -3.89 4.39 1.91
C TYR A 75 -3.44 5.86 1.89
N GLN A 76 -2.18 6.11 1.53
CA GLN A 76 -1.65 7.47 1.41
C GLN A 76 -2.48 8.31 0.44
N ARG A 77 -2.82 7.75 -0.74
CA ARG A 77 -3.65 8.45 -1.72
C ARG A 77 -5.08 8.67 -1.22
N LEU A 78 -5.68 7.66 -0.58
CA LEU A 78 -7.03 7.74 -0.04
C LEU A 78 -7.14 8.86 1.01
N ILE A 79 -6.17 8.94 1.91
CA ILE A 79 -6.04 10.02 2.91
C ILE A 79 -5.88 11.38 2.21
N LEU A 80 -5.01 11.48 1.20
CA LEU A 80 -4.78 12.74 0.49
C LEU A 80 -6.05 13.26 -0.20
N LEU A 81 -6.90 12.36 -0.73
CA LEU A 81 -8.15 12.72 -1.38
C LEU A 81 -9.24 13.18 -0.40
N ASN A 82 -9.22 12.72 0.85
CA ASN A 82 -10.17 13.12 1.88
C ASN A 82 -9.50 13.14 3.27
N PRO A 83 -8.69 14.17 3.57
CA PRO A 83 -7.86 14.21 4.78
C PRO A 83 -8.67 14.37 6.07
N THR A 84 -9.95 14.73 5.99
CA THR A 84 -10.79 14.89 7.19
C THR A 84 -11.54 13.62 7.57
N ASN A 85 -11.32 12.50 6.86
CA ASN A 85 -11.95 11.23 7.20
C ASN A 85 -11.09 10.41 8.17
N PRO A 86 -11.45 10.31 9.46
CA PRO A 86 -10.65 9.60 10.46
C PRO A 86 -10.52 8.10 10.16
N SER A 87 -11.51 7.47 9.54
CA SER A 87 -11.48 6.04 9.25
C SER A 87 -10.35 5.66 8.29
N TYR A 88 -9.94 6.56 7.39
CA TYR A 88 -8.85 6.28 6.46
C TYR A 88 -7.49 6.19 7.17
N TYR A 89 -7.33 6.97 8.24
CA TYR A 89 -6.16 6.88 9.09
C TYR A 89 -6.19 5.63 9.97
N GLU A 90 -7.33 5.32 10.57
CA GLU A 90 -7.54 4.11 11.37
C GLU A 90 -7.17 2.85 10.57
N TRP A 91 -7.70 2.70 9.36
CA TRP A 91 -7.37 1.55 8.51
C TRP A 91 -5.90 1.50 8.12
N PHE A 92 -5.29 2.66 7.88
CA PHE A 92 -3.86 2.70 7.57
C PHE A 92 -3.02 2.31 8.80
N THR A 93 -3.37 2.78 10.00
CA THR A 93 -2.69 2.40 11.24
C THR A 93 -2.83 0.90 11.53
N ASP A 94 -4.01 0.32 11.33
CA ASP A 94 -4.25 -1.11 11.49
C ASP A 94 -3.38 -1.93 10.53
N TYR A 95 -3.31 -1.49 9.27
CA TYR A 95 -2.42 -2.11 8.29
C TYR A 95 -0.95 -2.05 8.72
N LEU A 96 -0.45 -0.89 9.16
CA LEU A 96 0.94 -0.74 9.61
C LEU A 96 1.27 -1.68 10.78
N LEU A 97 0.33 -1.84 11.72
CA LEU A 97 0.50 -2.72 12.89
C LEU A 97 0.45 -4.21 12.52
N GLN A 98 -0.22 -4.58 11.43
CA GLN A 98 -0.30 -5.98 10.98
C GLN A 98 1.07 -6.54 10.53
N PHE A 99 1.94 -5.70 9.96
CA PHE A 99 3.23 -6.13 9.41
C PHE A 99 4.41 -6.00 10.39
N GLY A 100 4.15 -5.72 11.67
CA GLY A 100 5.10 -5.91 12.76
C GLY A 100 5.64 -4.62 13.41
N PRO A 101 6.70 -4.73 14.23
CA PRO A 101 7.22 -3.62 15.04
C PRO A 101 7.83 -2.51 14.19
N ASP A 102 8.14 -2.79 12.92
CA ASP A 102 8.82 -1.85 12.04
C ASP A 102 8.04 -0.54 11.96
N TRP A 103 6.72 -0.53 11.80
CA TRP A 103 5.94 0.73 11.69
C TRP A 103 5.15 1.13 12.93
N GLN A 104 5.50 0.60 14.10
CA GLN A 104 4.73 0.86 15.33
C GLN A 104 4.77 2.33 15.75
N GLU A 105 5.92 2.99 15.62
CA GLU A 105 6.07 4.42 15.96
C GLU A 105 5.23 5.30 15.03
N GLU A 106 5.22 5.00 13.74
CA GLU A 106 4.42 5.69 12.74
C GLU A 106 2.92 5.50 12.99
N ALA A 107 2.48 4.28 13.27
CA ALA A 107 1.09 3.98 13.58
C ALA A 107 0.62 4.72 14.85
N ASN A 108 1.44 4.73 15.91
CA ASN A 108 1.14 5.46 17.14
C ASN A 108 1.07 6.97 16.89
N THR A 109 2.04 7.53 16.17
CA THR A 109 2.08 8.96 15.85
C THR A 109 0.86 9.37 15.03
N LEU A 110 0.51 8.58 14.00
CA LEU A 110 -0.66 8.85 13.17
C LEU A 110 -1.95 8.78 14.00
N THR A 111 -2.06 7.79 14.90
CA THR A 111 -3.17 7.64 15.86
C THR A 111 -3.35 8.88 16.72
N GLU A 112 -2.27 9.38 17.31
CA GLU A 112 -2.33 10.59 18.12
C GLU A 112 -2.79 11.82 17.33
N LEU A 113 -2.36 11.96 16.06
CA LEU A 113 -2.70 13.11 15.23
C LEU A 113 -4.18 13.11 14.83
N TYR A 114 -4.69 11.99 14.28
CA TYR A 114 -6.09 11.95 13.82
C TYR A 114 -7.09 11.93 14.98
N THR A 115 -6.74 11.37 16.14
CA THR A 115 -7.61 11.39 17.34
C THR A 115 -7.72 12.78 17.98
N LYS A 116 -6.73 13.65 17.76
CA LYS A 116 -6.77 15.08 18.13
C LYS A 116 -7.43 15.95 17.04
N GLU A 117 -7.98 15.34 15.99
CA GLU A 117 -8.52 16.02 14.81
C GLU A 117 -7.49 16.93 14.10
N ASP A 118 -6.20 16.68 14.30
CA ASP A 118 -5.11 17.40 13.61
C ASP A 118 -4.87 16.81 12.22
N PHE A 119 -5.90 16.87 11.38
CA PHE A 119 -5.95 16.21 10.08
C PHE A 119 -4.90 16.71 9.09
N GLN A 120 -4.50 17.99 9.20
CA GLN A 120 -3.44 18.54 8.36
C GLN A 120 -2.11 17.83 8.66
N HIS A 121 -1.68 17.81 9.93
CA HIS A 121 -0.44 17.13 10.29
C HIS A 121 -0.55 15.61 10.14
N ALA A 122 -1.71 15.01 10.39
CA ALA A 122 -1.95 13.59 10.15
C ALA A 122 -1.76 13.24 8.66
N CYS A 123 -2.35 14.03 7.75
CA CYS A 123 -2.17 13.85 6.32
C CYS A 123 -0.70 13.99 5.91
N ASP A 124 -0.03 15.08 6.32
CA ASP A 124 1.36 15.34 5.98
C ASP A 124 2.32 14.27 6.53
N PHE A 125 2.02 13.72 7.71
CA PHE A 125 2.77 12.62 8.30
C PHE A 125 2.53 11.31 7.53
N ALA A 126 1.28 10.97 7.22
CA ALA A 126 0.94 9.76 6.46
C ALA A 126 1.68 9.68 5.12
N GLN A 127 1.82 10.81 4.41
CA GLN A 127 2.55 10.87 3.13
C GLN A 127 4.06 10.60 3.25
N LYS A 128 4.64 10.74 4.46
CA LYS A 128 6.07 10.53 4.74
C LYS A 128 6.40 9.12 5.22
N ILE A 129 5.41 8.29 5.49
CA ILE A 129 5.63 6.91 5.91
C ILE A 129 6.22 6.13 4.73
N GLU A 130 7.44 5.64 4.91
CA GLU A 130 8.18 4.89 3.90
C GLU A 130 8.08 3.38 4.14
N HIS A 131 8.09 2.61 3.05
CA HIS A 131 8.04 1.15 3.10
C HIS A 131 9.40 0.50 3.38
N VAL A 132 10.51 1.24 3.25
CA VAL A 132 11.84 0.82 3.67
C VAL A 132 12.21 1.67 4.87
N LYS A 133 12.51 1.02 6.00
CA LYS A 133 13.19 1.71 7.09
C LYS A 133 14.67 1.76 6.76
N ASP A 134 15.15 2.96 6.46
CA ASP A 134 16.60 3.20 6.43
C ASP A 134 17.09 3.18 7.88
N PHE A 135 17.40 1.99 8.38
CA PHE A 135 18.17 1.83 9.61
C PHE A 135 19.60 2.25 9.29
N GLY A 136 19.81 3.57 9.22
CA GLY A 136 21.00 4.19 8.66
C GLY A 136 22.26 3.37 8.97
N ASN A 137 22.97 2.97 7.91
CA ASN A 137 24.22 2.23 8.01
C ASN A 137 25.11 2.88 9.09
N ILE A 138 25.19 2.23 10.25
CA ILE A 138 26.25 2.50 11.21
C ILE A 138 27.49 1.80 10.63
N GLY A 139 28.11 2.47 9.66
CA GLY A 139 29.43 2.15 9.11
C GLY A 139 30.50 3.00 9.75
#